data_AF-A0A095SWE7-F1
#
_entry.id   AF-A0A095SWE7-F1
#
_cell.length_a   1.000
_cell.length_b   1.000
_cell.length_c   1.000
_cell.angle_alpha   90.00
_cell.angle_beta   90.00
_cell.angle_gamma   90.00
#
_symmetry.space_group_name_H-M   'P 1'
#
loop_
_entity.id
_entity.type
_entity.pdbx_description
1 polymer ?
#
loop_
_entity_poly.entity_id
_entity_poly.type
_entity_poly.pdbx_seq_one_letter_code
_entity_poly.pdbx_strand_id
1 'polypeptide(L)' 'MKTEKIIGTVLILISLYVGYLGIDKVSNNSKEVKVLGLEIDASNESGKEKGYLFIGIAVVLFAGGLYSINKK' A
#
# COMPACT_ATOMS: atom_id res chain seq x y z
N MET A 1 -22.48 16.93 4.73
CA MET A 1 -21.06 16.93 5.17
C MET A 1 -20.32 17.96 4.31
N LYS A 2 -19.38 18.73 4.88
CA LYS A 2 -18.54 19.64 4.06
C LYS A 2 -17.73 18.82 3.05
N THR A 3 -17.57 19.31 1.83
CA THR A 3 -16.92 18.59 0.72
C THR A 3 -15.49 18.17 1.06
N GLU A 4 -14.76 18.97 1.83
CA GLU A 4 -13.38 18.66 2.26
C GLU A 4 -13.32 17.42 3.15
N LYS A 5 -14.31 17.24 4.04
CA LYS A 5 -14.42 16.04 4.88
C LYS A 5 -14.75 14.80 4.06
N ILE A 6 -15.56 14.94 3.02
CA ILE A 6 -15.89 13.82 2.11
C ILE A 6 -14.63 13.40 1.35
N ILE A 7 -13.92 14.35 0.75
CA ILE A 7 -12.67 14.09 0.00
C ILE A 7 -11.62 13.45 0.93
N GLY A 8 -11.42 13.98 2.13
CA GLY A 8 -10.48 13.42 3.08
C GLY A 8 -10.84 12.00 3.53
N THR A 9 -12.14 11.71 3.75
CA THR A 9 -12.60 10.36 4.11
C THR A 9 -12.36 9.36 2.98
N VAL A 10 -12.67 9.74 1.74
CA VAL A 10 -12.39 8.91 0.55
C VAL A 10 -10.89 8.65 0.41
N LEU A 11 -10.06 9.67 0.64
CA LEU A 11 -8.60 9.53 0.55
C LEU A 11 -8.05 8.52 1.56
N ILE A 12 -8.60 8.51 2.77
CA ILE A 12 -8.26 7.52 3.81
C ILE A 12 -8.69 6.11 3.41
N LEU A 13 -9.89 5.94 2.85
CA LEU A 13 -10.36 4.62 2.40
C LEU A 13 -9.47 4.08 1.26
N ILE A 14 -9.10 4.94 0.31
CA ILE A 14 -8.19 4.59 -0.77
C ILE A 14 -6.81 4.22 -0.22
N SER A 15 -6.29 4.97 0.75
CA SER A 15 -4.97 4.67 1.31
C SER A 15 -4.92 3.33 2.04
N LEU A 16 -5.98 2.96 2.76
CA LEU A 16 -6.07 1.64 3.40
C LEU A 16 -6.08 0.51 2.36
N TYR A 17 -6.81 0.68 1.25
CA TYR A 17 -6.82 -0.29 0.16
C TYR A 17 -5.46 -0.44 -0.51
N VAL A 18 -4.80 0.68 -0.85
CA VAL A 18 -3.47 0.68 -1.46
C VAL A 18 -2.42 0.10 -0.50
N GLY A 19 -2.52 0.42 0.80
CA GLY A 19 -1.65 -0.13 1.83
C GLY A 19 -1.79 -1.64 1.97
N TYR A 20 -3.03 -2.16 1.93
CA TYR A 20 -3.29 -3.60 1.91
C TYR A 20 -2.65 -4.28 0.69
N LEU A 21 -2.82 -3.71 -0.51
CA LEU A 21 -2.18 -4.23 -1.73
C LEU A 21 -0.65 -4.21 -1.62
N GLY A 22 -0.08 -3.16 -1.03
CA GLY A 22 1.36 -3.07 -0.79
C GLY A 22 1.86 -4.17 0.15
N ILE A 23 1.19 -4.37 1.29
CA ILE A 23 1.53 -5.42 2.26
C ILE A 23 1.38 -6.81 1.64
N ASP A 24 0.29 -7.06 0.92
CA ASP A 24 0.08 -8.33 0.22
C ASP A 24 1.19 -8.58 -0.81
N LYS A 25 1.58 -7.55 -1.58
CA LYS A 25 2.68 -7.64 -2.53
C LYS A 25 4.01 -7.94 -1.83
N VAL A 26 4.34 -7.27 -0.73
CA VAL A 26 5.56 -7.57 0.04
C VAL A 26 5.49 -8.99 0.59
N SER A 27 4.36 -9.42 1.15
CA SER A 27 4.20 -10.75 1.75
C SER A 27 4.33 -11.86 0.72
N ASN A 28 3.64 -11.74 -0.42
CA ASN A 28 3.64 -12.75 -1.47
C ASN A 28 4.97 -12.83 -2.21
N ASN A 29 5.71 -11.73 -2.34
CA ASN A 29 7.07 -11.79 -2.87
C ASN A 29 8.06 -12.28 -1.81
N SER A 30 7.86 -11.99 -0.52
CA SER A 30 8.69 -12.53 0.56
C SER A 30 8.56 -14.04 0.75
N LYS A 31 7.43 -14.62 0.37
CA LYS A 31 7.25 -16.06 0.30
C LYS A 31 8.03 -16.56 -0.90
N GLU A 32 9.28 -16.93 -0.67
CA GLU A 32 10.09 -17.76 -1.53
C GLU A 32 9.25 -19.00 -1.89
N VAL A 33 8.63 -19.01 -3.07
CA VAL A 33 7.77 -20.12 -3.49
C VAL A 33 8.71 -21.26 -3.82
N LYS A 34 9.05 -22.07 -2.81
CA LYS A 34 9.76 -23.35 -2.96
C LYS A 34 8.88 -24.33 -3.73
N VAL A 35 8.79 -24.14 -5.03
CA VAL A 35 8.22 -25.14 -5.94
C VAL A 35 9.30 -26.18 -6.15
N LEU A 36 9.18 -27.32 -5.48
CA LEU A 36 9.99 -28.53 -5.74
C LEU A 36 11.52 -28.37 -5.57
N GLY A 37 12.00 -27.41 -4.77
CA GLY A 37 13.43 -27.22 -4.51
C GLY A 37 14.18 -26.45 -5.61
N LEU A 38 13.47 -25.89 -6.59
CA LEU A 38 14.01 -24.91 -7.52
C LEU A 38 13.77 -23.51 -6.95
N GLU A 39 14.85 -22.83 -6.54
CA GLU A 39 14.86 -21.38 -6.30
C GLU A 39 14.55 -20.67 -7.63
N ILE A 40 13.26 -20.47 -7.92
CA ILE A 40 12.86 -19.57 -9.00
C ILE A 40 12.98 -18.16 -8.44
N ASP A 41 14.19 -17.58 -8.55
CA ASP A 41 14.56 -16.22 -8.12
C ASP A 41 13.89 -15.10 -8.94
N ALA A 42 13.02 -15.46 -9.89
CA ALA A 42 12.41 -14.55 -10.83
C ALA A 42 11.32 -13.69 -10.15
N SER A 43 11.72 -12.54 -9.58
CA SER A 43 10.90 -11.36 -9.19
C SER A 43 10.75 -11.06 -7.69
N ASN A 44 11.41 -11.77 -6.78
CA ASN A 44 11.24 -11.55 -5.34
C ASN A 44 11.62 -10.11 -4.92
N GLU A 45 12.72 -9.60 -5.46
CA GLU A 45 13.26 -8.29 -5.09
C GLU A 45 12.48 -7.11 -5.70
N SER A 46 12.24 -7.14 -7.02
CA SER A 46 11.43 -6.10 -7.69
C SER A 46 9.97 -6.07 -7.21
N GLY A 47 9.41 -7.21 -6.81
CA GLY A 47 8.06 -7.29 -6.25
C GLY A 47 7.97 -6.68 -4.84
N LYS A 48 8.97 -6.93 -4.00
CA LYS A 48 9.11 -6.29 -2.67
C LYS A 48 9.31 -4.79 -2.78
N GLU A 49 10.18 -4.33 -3.68
CA GLU A 49 10.43 -2.91 -3.89
C GLU A 49 9.15 -2.15 -4.28
N LYS A 50 8.37 -2.71 -5.23
CA LYS A 50 7.05 -2.17 -5.59
C LYS A 50 6.07 -2.20 -4.40
N GLY A 51 6.10 -3.25 -3.59
CA GLY A 51 5.28 -3.35 -2.38
C GLY A 51 5.59 -2.24 -1.38
N TYR A 52 6.88 -1.98 -1.11
CA TYR A 52 7.31 -0.86 -0.27
C TYR A 52 6.93 0.51 -0.84
N LEU A 53 6.99 0.67 -2.17
CA LEU A 53 6.52 1.89 -2.83
C LEU A 53 5.01 2.11 -2.59
N PHE A 54 4.18 1.07 -2.74
CA PHE A 54 2.75 1.16 -2.45
C PHE A 54 2.46 1.48 -0.98
N ILE A 55 3.19 0.88 -0.05
CA ILE A 55 3.08 1.19 1.38
C ILE A 55 3.46 2.65 1.64
N GLY A 56 4.56 3.14 1.05
CA GLY A 56 4.98 4.54 1.18
C GLY A 56 3.92 5.53 0.67
N ILE A 57 3.36 5.26 -0.52
CA ILE A 57 2.27 6.06 -1.10
C ILE A 57 1.02 6.03 -0.19
N ALA A 58 0.68 4.86 0.36
CA ALA A 58 -0.45 4.72 1.26
C ALA A 58 -0.28 5.57 2.53
N VAL A 59 0.91 5.58 3.13
CA VAL A 59 1.20 6.42 4.31
C VAL A 59 1.04 7.91 3.99
N VAL A 60 1.56 8.36 2.85
CA VAL A 60 1.44 9.77 2.41
C VAL A 60 -0.03 10.15 2.15
N LEU A 61 -0.79 9.29 1.46
CA LEU A 61 -2.22 9.51 1.20
C LEU A 61 -3.04 9.53 2.49
N PHE A 62 -2.73 8.64 3.44
CA PHE A 62 -3.41 8.58 4.73
C PHE A 62 -3.17 9.86 5.54
N ALA A 63 -1.90 10.30 5.64
CA ALA A 63 -1.55 11.55 6.30
C ALA A 63 -2.20 12.77 5.63
N GLY A 64 -2.20 12.82 4.29
CA GLY A 64 -2.89 13.85 3.52
C GLY A 64 -4.41 13.85 3.74
N GLY A 65 -5.01 12.66 3.85
CA GLY A 65 -6.45 12.49 4.12
C GLY A 65 -6.82 13.00 5.50
N LEU A 66 -6.04 12.62 6.53
CA LEU A 66 -6.20 13.13 7.89
C LEU A 66 -6.03 14.65 7.95
N TYR A 67 -5.02 15.20 7.28
CA TYR A 67 -4.82 16.64 7.23
C TYR A 67 -6.01 17.36 6.56
N SER A 68 -6.53 16.81 5.47
CA SER A 68 -7.68 17.37 4.75
C SER A 68 -8.97 17.39 5.58
N ILE A 69 -9.20 16.36 6.41
CA ILE A 69 -10.36 16.33 7.33
C ILE A 69 -10.23 17.35 8.47
N ASN A 70 -9.00 17.58 8.95
CA ASN A 70 -8.72 18.47 10.08
C ASN A 70 -8.54 19.94 9.68
N LYS A 71 -8.41 20.23 8.38
CA LYS A 71 -8.37 21.60 7.86
C LYS A 71 -9.74 22.27 8.08
N LYS A 72 -9.76 23.33 8.90
CA LYS A 72 -10.97 24.07 9.28
C LYS A 72 -11.63 24.79 8.10
#